data_AF-F1LMD6-F1
#
_entry.id   AF-F1LMD6-F1
#
_cell.length_a   1.000
_cell.length_b   1.000
_cell.length_c   1.000
_cell.angle_alpha   90.00
_cell.angle_beta   90.00
_cell.angle_gamma   90.00
#
_symmetry.space_group_name_H-M   'P 1'
#
loop_
_entity.id
_entity.type
_entity.pdbx_description
1 polymer ?
#
loop_
_entity_poly.entity_id
_entity_poly.type
_entity_poly.pdbx_seq_one_letter_code
_entity_poly.pdbx_strand_id
1 'polypeptide(L)'
;MESWTWMTVVVLLGLTVRWTVSLNSYSGAGKPPMFGDYEAQRHWQEITLNLPVKQWYFNSSDNNLQYWGLDYPPLTAYHSLLCAYVAKFINPDWVALHTSRGYESQAHKLFMRTTVLAADLLIYIPAVLLYCYSLKEISPKRKIASALCILLYPGLILIDYGHFQYNSVSLGFALWGVLGVSCDWDLLGSLAFCLALNYKQMELYHSLPFFCFLLGKCFKKGLRGKGSALFIRIACTVVASFLLCWLPFLTEREHALQVVRRLFPVDRGLFEDKQDNIFIEFNIILKNQDFYRKHFLLLFSFCFTFLSLLPACIKLTVQPSAKGFRFTLVSCALSFFLFSFQVHEKSILLVSLPVCLVLTEIPFMSTWFLLVSTFSMLPLLLKDQLLLPSVVTVMAFLIACSTFFPMFENTSEEQLQLKSFAVSVRRHLPGFTFLPRIIQCLFLSSVITMILLTILSVTLDPPQKLPDLFSVLICFVSCVNFVFFLVYFNIVIMWDSKNGRNRKKID
;
A
#
# COMPACT_ATOMS: atom_id res chain seq x y z
N MET A 1 -8.99 -24.72 20.67
CA MET A 1 -10.05 -23.73 20.99
C MET A 1 -9.46 -22.42 21.48
N GLU A 2 -8.51 -22.41 22.43
CA GLU A 2 -7.93 -21.18 23.01
C GLU A 2 -7.35 -20.19 21.98
N SER A 3 -6.63 -20.66 20.95
CA SER A 3 -6.09 -19.78 19.90
C SER A 3 -7.16 -19.07 19.05
N TRP A 4 -8.35 -19.66 18.90
CA TRP A 4 -9.44 -19.06 18.14
C TRP A 4 -10.11 -17.94 18.93
N THR A 5 -10.30 -18.14 20.24
CA THR A 5 -10.84 -17.11 21.15
C THR A 5 -9.99 -15.83 21.11
N TRP A 6 -8.66 -15.97 21.22
CA TRP A 6 -7.76 -14.81 21.13
C TRP A 6 -7.78 -14.14 19.77
N MET A 7 -7.91 -14.91 18.68
CA MET A 7 -8.04 -14.33 17.34
C MET A 7 -9.33 -13.53 17.19
N THR A 8 -10.45 -14.02 17.76
CA THR A 8 -11.71 -13.26 17.80
C THR A 8 -11.56 -11.95 18.57
N VAL A 9 -10.88 -11.97 19.74
CA VAL A 9 -10.61 -10.74 20.50
C VAL A 9 -9.78 -9.75 19.68
N VAL A 10 -8.76 -10.23 18.96
CA VAL A 10 -7.94 -9.40 18.06
C VAL A 10 -8.78 -8.76 16.96
N VAL A 11 -9.68 -9.52 16.33
CA VAL A 11 -10.60 -8.98 15.30
C VAL A 11 -11.52 -7.92 15.91
N LEU A 12 -12.16 -8.20 17.04
CA LEU A 12 -13.07 -7.26 17.71
C LEU A 12 -12.36 -5.96 18.11
N LEU A 13 -11.11 -6.06 18.60
CA LEU A 13 -10.29 -4.90 18.91
C LEU A 13 -9.97 -4.09 17.64
N GLY A 14 -9.54 -4.77 16.57
CA GLY A 14 -9.28 -4.13 15.27
C GLY A 14 -10.51 -3.42 14.69
N LEU A 15 -11.70 -4.02 14.81
CA LEU A 15 -12.97 -3.41 14.38
C LEU A 15 -13.36 -2.22 15.24
N THR A 16 -13.17 -2.33 16.56
CA THR A 16 -13.46 -1.24 17.50
C THR A 16 -12.62 -0.01 17.16
N VAL A 17 -11.31 -0.19 16.96
CA VAL A 17 -10.40 0.92 16.59
C VAL A 17 -10.78 1.55 15.24
N ARG A 18 -11.12 0.74 14.23
CA ARG A 18 -11.60 1.25 12.93
C ARG A 18 -12.86 2.09 13.07
N TRP A 19 -13.83 1.58 13.84
CA TRP A 19 -15.10 2.26 14.03
C TRP A 19 -14.94 3.57 14.81
N THR A 20 -14.10 3.61 15.85
CA THR A 20 -13.84 4.85 16.59
C THR A 20 -13.15 5.91 15.74
N VAL A 21 -12.24 5.53 14.84
CA VAL A 21 -11.66 6.46 13.86
C VAL A 21 -12.74 7.00 12.92
N SER A 22 -13.69 6.16 12.49
CA SER A 22 -14.77 6.54 11.57
C SER A 22 -15.72 7.64 12.06
N LEU A 23 -15.77 7.87 13.38
CA LEU A 23 -16.56 8.92 14.01
C LEU A 23 -16.02 10.33 13.70
N ASN A 24 -14.74 10.45 13.36
CA ASN A 24 -14.08 11.73 13.07
C ASN A 24 -14.46 12.27 11.68
N SER A 25 -13.93 13.45 11.34
CA SER A 25 -14.10 14.08 10.02
C SER A 25 -13.58 13.20 8.86
N TYR A 26 -13.84 13.62 7.62
CA TYR A 26 -13.43 12.95 6.39
C TYR A 26 -12.85 13.94 5.38
N SER A 27 -12.25 13.41 4.32
CA SER A 27 -11.64 14.24 3.27
C SER A 27 -12.67 15.16 2.61
N GLY A 28 -12.45 16.46 2.74
CA GLY A 28 -13.27 17.50 2.11
C GLY A 28 -14.56 17.87 2.85
N ALA A 29 -14.77 17.41 4.08
CA ALA A 29 -15.96 17.75 4.88
C ALA A 29 -16.18 19.28 4.97
N GLY A 30 -17.36 19.75 4.57
CA GLY A 30 -17.72 21.17 4.59
C GLY A 30 -16.86 22.08 3.70
N LYS A 31 -16.25 21.55 2.62
CA LYS A 31 -15.36 22.31 1.71
C LYS A 31 -15.90 22.36 0.27
N PRO A 32 -17.02 23.06 -0.01
CA PRO A 32 -17.50 23.26 -1.38
C PRO A 32 -16.49 24.08 -2.22
N PRO A 33 -16.55 24.02 -3.57
CA PRO A 33 -17.53 23.27 -4.37
C PRO A 33 -17.11 21.82 -4.68
N MET A 34 -15.83 21.49 -4.54
CA MET A 34 -15.28 20.19 -4.94
C MET A 34 -15.25 19.16 -3.81
N PHE A 35 -15.26 19.56 -2.53
CA PHE A 35 -15.11 18.62 -1.40
C PHE A 35 -13.81 17.80 -1.53
N GLY A 36 -13.84 16.49 -1.25
CA GLY A 36 -12.67 15.61 -1.22
C GLY A 36 -13.01 14.17 -1.59
N ASP A 37 -12.17 13.22 -1.19
CA ASP A 37 -12.29 11.83 -1.64
C ASP A 37 -13.60 11.15 -1.20
N TYR A 38 -14.22 11.61 -0.10
CA TYR A 38 -15.56 11.17 0.29
C TYR A 38 -16.60 11.45 -0.80
N GLU A 39 -16.58 12.67 -1.36
CA GLU A 39 -17.49 13.09 -2.42
C GLU A 39 -17.17 12.39 -3.74
N ALA A 40 -15.89 12.12 -4.01
CA ALA A 40 -15.51 11.33 -5.18
C ALA A 40 -16.18 9.94 -5.17
N GLN A 41 -16.09 9.23 -4.05
CA GLN A 41 -16.70 7.91 -3.89
C GLN A 41 -18.24 7.97 -3.97
N ARG A 42 -18.88 8.99 -3.38
CA ARG A 42 -20.32 9.21 -3.49
C ARG A 42 -20.73 9.46 -4.94
N HIS A 43 -20.02 10.34 -5.63
CA HIS A 43 -20.29 10.65 -7.03
C HIS A 43 -20.14 9.42 -7.93
N TRP A 44 -19.16 8.54 -7.66
CA TRP A 44 -19.05 7.27 -8.37
C TRP A 44 -20.27 6.36 -8.16
N GLN A 45 -20.88 6.36 -6.98
CA GLN A 45 -22.14 5.64 -6.73
C GLN A 45 -23.30 6.25 -7.54
N GLU A 46 -23.41 7.58 -7.56
CA GLU A 46 -24.41 8.31 -8.37
C GLU A 46 -24.30 7.97 -9.86
N ILE A 47 -23.12 8.11 -10.47
CA ILE A 47 -22.96 7.91 -11.92
C ILE A 47 -23.13 6.45 -12.32
N THR A 48 -22.64 5.50 -11.51
CA THR A 48 -22.70 4.08 -11.87
C THR A 48 -24.13 3.54 -11.83
N LEU A 49 -24.94 4.05 -10.91
CA LEU A 49 -26.35 3.68 -10.75
C LEU A 49 -27.25 4.29 -11.82
N ASN A 50 -27.03 5.56 -12.16
CA ASN A 50 -27.97 6.32 -12.99
C ASN A 50 -27.60 6.35 -14.48
N LEU A 51 -26.33 6.10 -14.85
CA LEU A 51 -25.87 6.18 -16.22
C LEU A 51 -25.58 4.81 -16.84
N PRO A 52 -25.79 4.64 -18.16
CA PRO A 52 -25.34 3.45 -18.87
C PRO A 52 -23.82 3.25 -18.73
N VAL A 53 -23.36 1.99 -18.68
CA VAL A 53 -21.93 1.63 -18.51
C VAL A 53 -21.01 2.34 -19.51
N LYS A 54 -21.47 2.56 -20.74
CA LYS A 54 -20.74 3.28 -21.79
C LYS A 54 -20.43 4.74 -21.45
N GLN A 55 -21.15 5.36 -20.52
CA GLN A 55 -20.97 6.76 -20.12
C GLN A 55 -20.12 6.95 -18.86
N TRP A 56 -19.78 5.88 -18.12
CA TRP A 56 -19.12 6.00 -16.80
C TRP A 56 -17.75 6.71 -16.87
N TYR A 57 -17.01 6.54 -17.97
CA TYR A 57 -15.66 7.10 -18.17
C TYR A 57 -15.61 8.22 -19.22
N PHE A 58 -16.76 8.72 -19.67
CA PHE A 58 -16.87 9.72 -20.72
C PHE A 58 -17.53 11.00 -20.20
N ASN A 59 -17.13 12.15 -20.75
CA ASN A 59 -17.88 13.38 -20.57
C ASN A 59 -19.21 13.27 -21.32
N SER A 60 -20.30 13.68 -20.68
CA SER A 60 -21.63 13.80 -21.27
C SER A 60 -22.38 14.97 -20.66
N SER A 61 -23.63 15.19 -21.07
CA SER A 61 -24.55 16.12 -20.39
C SER A 61 -24.72 15.79 -18.90
N ASP A 62 -24.61 14.51 -18.57
CA ASP A 62 -24.93 13.97 -17.24
C ASP A 62 -23.69 13.57 -16.43
N ASN A 63 -22.53 13.40 -17.08
CA ASN A 63 -21.26 13.06 -16.44
C ASN A 63 -20.19 14.11 -16.76
N ASN A 64 -19.75 14.85 -15.74
CA ASN A 64 -18.65 15.80 -15.86
C ASN A 64 -17.38 15.19 -15.27
N LEU A 65 -16.44 14.77 -16.11
CA LEU A 65 -15.19 14.15 -15.67
C LEU A 65 -14.24 15.09 -14.92
N GLN A 66 -14.49 16.40 -14.93
CA GLN A 66 -13.78 17.38 -14.09
C GLN A 66 -14.33 17.42 -12.66
N TYR A 67 -15.54 16.92 -12.43
CA TYR A 67 -16.12 16.77 -11.10
C TYR A 67 -16.02 15.31 -10.68
N TRP A 68 -14.87 14.92 -10.13
CA TRP A 68 -14.60 13.56 -9.64
C TRP A 68 -14.93 12.43 -10.62
N GLY A 69 -14.52 12.58 -11.89
CA GLY A 69 -14.68 11.51 -12.87
C GLY A 69 -14.03 10.19 -12.42
N LEU A 70 -14.58 9.08 -12.88
CA LEU A 70 -14.14 7.74 -12.50
C LEU A 70 -12.71 7.48 -13.00
N ASP A 71 -11.78 7.31 -12.07
CA ASP A 71 -10.33 7.18 -12.32
C ASP A 71 -9.76 5.79 -11.98
N TYR A 72 -10.61 4.87 -11.51
CA TYR A 72 -10.25 3.50 -11.12
C TYR A 72 -10.79 2.47 -12.09
N PRO A 73 -10.24 1.24 -12.14
CA PRO A 73 -10.61 0.24 -13.13
C PRO A 73 -12.00 -0.37 -12.84
N PRO A 74 -12.53 -1.18 -13.79
CA PRO A 74 -13.92 -1.63 -13.77
C PRO A 74 -14.42 -2.24 -12.46
N LEU A 75 -13.57 -2.95 -11.70
CA LEU A 75 -14.03 -3.60 -10.47
C LEU A 75 -14.39 -2.58 -9.37
N THR A 76 -13.72 -1.42 -9.32
CA THR A 76 -14.16 -0.32 -8.45
C THR A 76 -15.53 0.19 -8.89
N ALA A 77 -15.76 0.36 -10.20
CA ALA A 77 -17.04 0.85 -10.72
C ALA A 77 -18.20 -0.08 -10.33
N TYR A 78 -17.99 -1.40 -10.43
CA TYR A 78 -18.97 -2.39 -9.99
C TYR A 78 -19.19 -2.38 -8.48
N HIS A 79 -18.14 -2.15 -7.69
CA HIS A 79 -18.29 -1.99 -6.24
C HIS A 79 -19.08 -0.73 -5.90
N SER A 80 -18.79 0.42 -6.54
CA SER A 80 -19.57 1.65 -6.40
C SER A 80 -21.03 1.42 -6.79
N LEU A 81 -21.30 0.70 -7.88
CA LEU A 81 -22.66 0.34 -8.29
C LEU A 81 -23.39 -0.49 -7.22
N LEU A 82 -22.72 -1.50 -6.64
CA LEU A 82 -23.29 -2.31 -5.58
C LEU A 82 -23.66 -1.46 -4.36
N CYS A 83 -22.75 -0.59 -3.91
CA CYS A 83 -23.03 0.35 -2.83
C CYS A 83 -24.18 1.30 -3.19
N ALA A 84 -24.25 1.77 -4.44
CA ALA A 84 -25.30 2.67 -4.90
C ALA A 84 -26.70 2.03 -4.87
N TYR A 85 -26.82 0.74 -5.18
CA TYR A 85 -28.10 0.03 -5.04
C TYR A 85 -28.57 -0.01 -3.58
N VAL A 86 -27.66 -0.24 -2.63
CA VAL A 86 -27.97 -0.21 -1.20
C VAL A 86 -28.32 1.22 -0.76
N ALA A 87 -27.57 2.23 -1.24
CA ALA A 87 -27.86 3.64 -0.98
C ALA A 87 -29.27 4.01 -1.45
N LYS A 88 -29.62 3.69 -2.70
CA LYS A 88 -30.94 3.94 -3.30
C LYS A 88 -32.07 3.31 -2.49
N PHE A 89 -31.85 2.10 -1.97
CA PHE A 89 -32.83 1.39 -1.16
C PHE A 89 -33.08 2.09 0.20
N ILE A 90 -32.03 2.64 0.82
CA ILE A 90 -32.13 3.32 2.13
C ILE A 90 -32.63 4.76 1.96
N ASN A 91 -31.98 5.54 1.10
CA ASN A 91 -32.35 6.91 0.79
C ASN A 91 -31.89 7.28 -0.64
N PRO A 92 -32.82 7.43 -1.60
CA PRO A 92 -32.49 7.72 -2.99
C PRO A 92 -31.81 9.10 -3.18
N ASP A 93 -31.99 10.05 -2.27
CA ASP A 93 -31.42 11.40 -2.38
C ASP A 93 -29.89 11.40 -2.30
N TRP A 94 -29.28 10.37 -1.71
CA TRP A 94 -27.81 10.26 -1.59
C TRP A 94 -27.11 10.06 -2.94
N VAL A 95 -27.84 9.49 -3.90
CA VAL A 95 -27.34 9.08 -5.22
C VAL A 95 -28.23 9.62 -6.34
N ALA A 96 -29.04 10.64 -6.07
CA ALA A 96 -29.91 11.27 -7.05
C ALA A 96 -29.09 12.07 -8.06
N LEU A 97 -29.26 11.77 -9.35
CA LEU A 97 -28.52 12.43 -10.42
C LEU A 97 -28.77 13.95 -10.39
N HIS A 98 -27.69 14.74 -10.51
CA HIS A 98 -27.69 16.23 -10.53
C HIS A 98 -27.99 16.94 -9.20
N THR A 99 -28.74 16.33 -8.28
CA THR A 99 -29.13 16.96 -7.01
C THR A 99 -28.29 16.52 -5.82
N SER A 100 -27.64 15.36 -5.89
CA SER A 100 -26.87 14.78 -4.78
C SER A 100 -25.40 15.23 -4.71
N ARG A 101 -24.94 16.11 -5.60
CA ARG A 101 -23.57 16.63 -5.60
C ARG A 101 -23.29 17.42 -4.32
N GLY A 102 -22.24 17.02 -3.61
CA GLY A 102 -21.87 17.61 -2.32
C GLY A 102 -22.84 17.27 -1.18
N TYR A 103 -23.57 16.15 -1.28
CA TYR A 103 -24.54 15.78 -0.25
C TYR A 103 -23.88 15.39 1.08
N GLU A 104 -24.16 16.18 2.12
CA GLU A 104 -23.66 15.95 3.48
C GLU A 104 -24.82 15.73 4.47
N SER A 105 -24.81 14.59 5.16
CA SER A 105 -25.67 14.34 6.32
C SER A 105 -25.03 13.30 7.24
N GLN A 106 -25.43 13.27 8.51
CA GLN A 106 -24.91 12.25 9.44
C GLN A 106 -25.34 10.83 9.05
N ALA A 107 -26.55 10.66 8.52
CA ALA A 107 -27.04 9.36 8.05
C ALA A 107 -26.24 8.87 6.82
N HIS A 108 -25.95 9.77 5.87
CA HIS A 108 -25.12 9.45 4.72
C HIS A 108 -23.68 9.12 5.13
N LYS A 109 -23.09 9.87 6.06
CA LYS A 109 -21.77 9.57 6.64
C LYS A 109 -21.75 8.18 7.26
N LEU A 110 -22.76 7.83 8.07
CA LEU A 110 -22.86 6.52 8.68
C LEU A 110 -22.95 5.40 7.64
N PHE A 111 -23.77 5.58 6.60
CA PHE A 111 -23.88 4.63 5.48
C PHE A 111 -22.52 4.41 4.81
N MET A 112 -21.86 5.50 4.40
CA MET A 112 -20.56 5.45 3.74
C MET A 112 -19.47 4.82 4.62
N ARG A 113 -19.42 5.11 5.93
CA ARG A 113 -18.48 4.43 6.84
C ARG A 113 -18.77 2.94 6.96
N THR A 114 -20.05 2.56 6.91
CA THR A 114 -20.48 1.15 6.99
C THR A 114 -20.09 0.37 5.74
N THR A 115 -20.14 0.97 4.54
CA THR A 115 -19.71 0.29 3.31
C THR A 115 -18.22 -0.01 3.32
N VAL A 116 -17.37 0.90 3.84
CA VAL A 116 -15.93 0.64 4.04
C VAL A 116 -15.73 -0.50 5.03
N LEU A 117 -16.42 -0.49 6.17
CA LEU A 117 -16.35 -1.54 7.18
C LEU A 117 -16.75 -2.92 6.61
N ALA A 118 -17.85 -2.97 5.85
CA ALA A 118 -18.33 -4.19 5.23
C ALA A 118 -17.31 -4.75 4.23
N ALA A 119 -16.73 -3.89 3.38
CA ALA A 119 -15.73 -4.32 2.41
C ALA A 119 -14.43 -4.83 3.08
N ASP A 120 -13.97 -4.18 4.15
CA ASP A 120 -12.82 -4.60 4.95
C ASP A 120 -13.07 -5.97 5.63
N LEU A 121 -14.25 -6.16 6.24
CA LEU A 121 -14.68 -7.41 6.86
C LEU A 121 -14.77 -8.59 5.88
N LEU A 122 -15.18 -8.32 4.64
CA LEU A 122 -15.36 -9.36 3.63
C LEU A 122 -14.04 -9.76 2.96
N ILE A 123 -13.10 -8.82 2.82
CA ILE A 123 -11.94 -9.01 1.93
C ILE A 123 -10.63 -9.00 2.71
N TYR A 124 -10.31 -7.91 3.40
CA TYR A 124 -8.98 -7.70 3.99
C TYR A 124 -8.80 -8.44 5.31
N ILE A 125 -9.74 -8.32 6.26
CA ILE A 125 -9.61 -8.98 7.58
C ILE A 125 -9.45 -10.50 7.41
N PRO A 126 -10.28 -11.22 6.63
CA PRO A 126 -10.09 -12.66 6.41
C PRO A 126 -8.72 -13.00 5.79
N ALA A 127 -8.24 -12.17 4.85
CA ALA A 127 -6.93 -12.36 4.23
C ALA A 127 -5.79 -12.28 5.26
N VAL A 128 -5.85 -11.30 6.17
CA VAL A 128 -4.87 -11.15 7.27
C VAL A 128 -4.88 -12.37 8.20
N LEU A 129 -6.07 -12.79 8.64
CA LEU A 129 -6.21 -13.91 9.56
C LEU A 129 -5.67 -15.21 8.96
N LEU A 130 -6.05 -15.50 7.71
CA LEU A 130 -5.62 -16.72 7.02
C LEU A 130 -4.14 -16.68 6.68
N TYR A 131 -3.61 -15.52 6.29
CA TYR A 131 -2.18 -15.34 6.09
C TYR A 131 -1.40 -15.63 7.37
N CYS A 132 -1.74 -14.99 8.50
CA CYS A 132 -1.07 -15.23 9.77
C CYS A 132 -1.19 -16.69 10.24
N TYR A 133 -2.35 -17.32 9.99
CA TYR A 133 -2.54 -18.74 10.31
C TYR A 133 -1.65 -19.66 9.46
N SER A 134 -1.46 -19.34 8.17
CA SER A 134 -0.70 -20.13 7.19
C SER A 134 0.81 -20.20 7.46
N LEU A 135 1.36 -19.31 8.29
CA LEU A 135 2.79 -19.27 8.61
C LEU A 135 3.21 -20.54 9.38
N LYS A 136 3.99 -21.42 8.73
CA LYS A 136 4.26 -22.80 9.21
C LYS A 136 5.31 -22.94 10.31
N GLU A 137 6.04 -21.88 10.66
CA GLU A 137 7.18 -21.94 11.61
C GLU A 137 7.05 -20.97 12.79
N ILE A 138 5.84 -20.47 13.05
CA ILE A 138 5.58 -19.42 14.04
C ILE A 138 4.68 -19.93 15.16
N SER A 139 5.00 -19.60 16.41
CA SER A 139 4.18 -19.98 17.56
C SER A 139 2.77 -19.36 17.48
N PRO A 140 1.72 -20.01 18.04
CA PRO A 140 0.36 -19.48 18.01
C PRO A 140 0.25 -18.06 18.57
N LYS A 141 0.97 -17.76 19.66
CA LYS A 141 1.05 -16.42 20.26
C LYS A 141 1.58 -15.39 19.27
N ARG A 142 2.66 -15.70 18.55
CA ARG A 142 3.23 -14.80 17.54
C ARG A 142 2.31 -14.64 16.32
N LYS A 143 1.55 -15.66 15.93
CA LYS A 143 0.53 -15.54 14.86
C LYS A 143 -0.57 -14.56 15.25
N ILE A 144 -1.09 -14.68 16.47
CA ILE A 144 -2.10 -13.76 17.03
C ILE A 144 -1.54 -12.34 17.12
N ALA A 145 -0.31 -12.18 17.64
CA ALA A 145 0.35 -10.88 17.72
C ALA A 145 0.56 -10.24 16.34
N SER A 146 0.95 -11.03 15.34
CA SER A 146 1.12 -10.53 13.96
C SER A 146 -0.20 -10.06 13.39
N ALA A 147 -1.27 -10.84 13.55
CA ALA A 147 -2.60 -10.44 13.12
C ALA A 147 -3.03 -9.14 13.82
N LEU A 148 -2.78 -9.01 15.13
CA LEU A 148 -3.08 -7.80 15.89
C LEU A 148 -2.33 -6.58 15.35
N CYS A 149 -1.02 -6.67 15.17
CA CYS A 149 -0.22 -5.55 14.65
C CYS A 149 -0.63 -5.15 13.23
N ILE A 150 -0.91 -6.12 12.34
CA ILE A 150 -1.37 -5.84 10.97
C ILE A 150 -2.75 -5.18 10.99
N LEU A 151 -3.67 -5.68 11.82
CA LEU A 151 -5.00 -5.10 11.95
C LEU A 151 -4.98 -3.73 12.63
N LEU A 152 -4.02 -3.44 13.52
CA LEU A 152 -3.86 -2.15 14.18
C LEU A 152 -2.96 -1.17 13.43
N TYR A 153 -2.49 -1.49 12.22
CA TYR A 153 -1.63 -0.59 11.46
C TYR A 153 -2.33 0.76 11.22
N PRO A 154 -1.80 1.88 11.77
CA PRO A 154 -2.48 3.17 11.76
C PRO A 154 -2.70 3.73 10.36
N GLY A 155 -1.70 3.62 9.48
CA GLY A 155 -1.77 4.20 8.14
C GLY A 155 -2.99 3.73 7.35
N LEU A 156 -3.27 2.42 7.33
CA LEU A 156 -4.44 1.89 6.62
C LEU A 156 -5.76 2.31 7.30
N ILE A 157 -5.82 2.25 8.63
CA ILE A 157 -7.02 2.63 9.38
C ILE A 157 -7.36 4.11 9.14
N LEU A 158 -6.38 5.01 9.26
CA LEU A 158 -6.58 6.45 9.12
C LEU A 158 -6.99 6.85 7.71
N ILE A 159 -6.45 6.19 6.68
CA ILE A 159 -6.82 6.49 5.30
C ILE A 159 -8.19 5.92 4.93
N ASP A 160 -8.50 4.67 5.29
CA ASP A 160 -9.78 4.07 4.92
C ASP A 160 -10.93 4.60 5.79
N TYR A 161 -10.75 4.63 7.12
CA TYR A 161 -11.80 4.99 8.08
C TYR A 161 -11.77 6.44 8.52
N GLY A 162 -10.68 7.18 8.32
CA GLY A 162 -10.62 8.62 8.59
C GLY A 162 -10.84 9.41 7.31
N HIS A 163 -9.82 9.44 6.45
CA HIS A 163 -9.80 10.17 5.17
C HIS A 163 -10.94 9.76 4.22
N PHE A 164 -11.41 8.49 4.31
CA PHE A 164 -12.44 7.86 3.51
C PHE A 164 -11.92 7.28 2.19
N GLN A 165 -11.58 6.00 2.21
CA GLN A 165 -11.07 5.30 1.04
C GLN A 165 -11.33 3.80 1.12
N TYR A 166 -11.31 3.11 -0.03
CA TYR A 166 -11.42 1.65 -0.10
C TYR A 166 -10.07 0.99 -0.45
N ASN A 167 -8.99 1.28 0.26
CA ASN A 167 -7.69 0.63 -0.05
C ASN A 167 -7.63 -0.81 0.46
N SER A 168 -8.29 -1.10 1.58
CA SER A 168 -8.43 -2.45 2.17
C SER A 168 -8.93 -3.47 1.16
N VAL A 169 -9.82 -3.10 0.23
CA VAL A 169 -10.28 -4.02 -0.83
C VAL A 169 -9.14 -4.43 -1.77
N SER A 170 -8.44 -3.45 -2.32
CA SER A 170 -7.29 -3.69 -3.22
C SER A 170 -6.19 -4.48 -2.52
N LEU A 171 -5.75 -3.98 -1.36
CA LEU A 171 -4.68 -4.58 -0.57
C LEU A 171 -5.08 -5.96 -0.05
N GLY A 172 -6.36 -6.17 0.25
CA GLY A 172 -6.91 -7.46 0.67
C GLY A 172 -6.88 -8.48 -0.46
N PHE A 173 -7.27 -8.11 -1.69
CA PHE A 173 -7.10 -8.97 -2.86
C PHE A 173 -5.62 -9.25 -3.17
N ALA A 174 -4.74 -8.26 -3.01
CA ALA A 174 -3.31 -8.46 -3.16
C ALA A 174 -2.77 -9.46 -2.12
N LEU A 175 -3.21 -9.34 -0.86
CA LEU A 175 -2.85 -10.27 0.22
C LEU A 175 -3.41 -11.68 -0.01
N TRP A 176 -4.64 -11.82 -0.49
CA TRP A 176 -5.18 -13.10 -0.97
C TRP A 176 -4.32 -13.69 -2.08
N GLY A 177 -3.82 -12.84 -2.99
CA GLY A 177 -2.84 -13.21 -4.00
C GLY A 177 -1.57 -13.78 -3.39
N VAL A 178 -0.97 -13.06 -2.43
CA VAL A 178 0.26 -13.48 -1.74
C VAL A 178 0.06 -14.81 -1.01
N LEU A 179 -1.05 -14.94 -0.28
CA LEU A 179 -1.44 -16.16 0.41
C LEU A 179 -1.57 -17.34 -0.57
N GLY A 180 -2.33 -17.16 -1.66
CA GLY A 180 -2.56 -18.19 -2.66
C GLY A 180 -1.28 -18.71 -3.29
N VAL A 181 -0.40 -17.83 -3.78
CA VAL A 181 0.86 -18.25 -4.41
C VAL A 181 1.85 -18.86 -3.41
N SER A 182 1.80 -18.43 -2.13
CA SER A 182 2.63 -18.97 -1.04
C SER A 182 2.16 -20.35 -0.58
N CYS A 183 0.86 -20.66 -0.71
CA CYS A 183 0.27 -21.97 -0.41
C CYS A 183 0.17 -22.90 -1.64
N ASP A 184 0.89 -22.60 -2.73
CA ASP A 184 0.87 -23.35 -4.00
C ASP A 184 -0.51 -23.38 -4.72
N TRP A 185 -1.44 -22.51 -4.34
CA TRP A 185 -2.69 -22.25 -5.04
C TRP A 185 -2.48 -21.20 -6.13
N ASP A 186 -1.53 -21.47 -7.02
CA ASP A 186 -1.01 -20.50 -8.00
C ASP A 186 -2.11 -19.82 -8.84
N LEU A 187 -3.16 -20.56 -9.24
CA LEU A 187 -4.26 -20.01 -10.05
C LEU A 187 -5.17 -19.08 -9.23
N LEU A 188 -5.56 -19.48 -8.03
CA LEU A 188 -6.39 -18.65 -7.14
C LEU A 188 -5.62 -17.40 -6.69
N GLY A 189 -4.33 -17.55 -6.38
CA GLY A 189 -3.47 -16.41 -6.07
C GLY A 189 -3.35 -15.44 -7.26
N SER A 190 -3.22 -15.98 -8.49
CA SER A 190 -3.17 -15.15 -9.71
C SER A 190 -4.49 -14.44 -9.98
N LEU A 191 -5.63 -15.12 -9.82
CA LEU A 191 -6.97 -14.54 -9.92
C LEU A 191 -7.15 -13.40 -8.90
N ALA A 192 -6.85 -13.65 -7.62
CA ALA A 192 -6.97 -12.64 -6.57
C ALA A 192 -6.10 -11.41 -6.86
N PHE A 193 -4.86 -11.60 -7.32
CA PHE A 193 -4.00 -10.47 -7.70
C PHE A 193 -4.53 -9.72 -8.94
N CYS A 194 -5.14 -10.41 -9.92
CA CYS A 194 -5.82 -9.74 -11.03
C CYS A 194 -7.01 -8.90 -10.54
N LEU A 195 -7.79 -9.39 -9.56
CA LEU A 195 -8.86 -8.60 -8.95
C LEU A 195 -8.32 -7.36 -8.24
N ALA A 196 -7.17 -7.46 -7.55
CA ALA A 196 -6.51 -6.31 -6.94
C ALA A 196 -6.17 -5.23 -7.98
N LEU A 197 -5.53 -5.63 -9.10
CA LEU A 197 -5.20 -4.73 -10.21
C LEU A 197 -6.43 -4.09 -10.87
N ASN A 198 -7.53 -4.85 -10.99
CA ASN A 198 -8.79 -4.37 -11.54
C ASN A 198 -9.60 -3.52 -10.54
N TYR A 199 -9.22 -3.53 -9.26
CA TYR A 199 -9.81 -2.67 -8.25
C TYR A 199 -9.06 -1.34 -8.16
N LYS A 200 -7.72 -1.36 -8.06
CA LYS A 200 -6.86 -0.18 -8.15
C LYS A 200 -5.61 -0.50 -8.96
N GLN A 201 -5.37 0.27 -10.03
CA GLN A 201 -4.23 0.11 -10.93
C GLN A 201 -2.87 0.27 -10.23
N MET A 202 -2.83 0.92 -9.07
CA MET A 202 -1.61 1.12 -8.29
C MET A 202 -1.00 -0.18 -7.76
N GLU A 203 -1.77 -1.28 -7.72
CA GLU A 203 -1.25 -2.63 -7.42
C GLU A 203 -0.21 -3.13 -8.43
N LEU A 204 -0.01 -2.42 -9.55
CA LEU A 204 1.13 -2.64 -10.44
C LEU A 204 2.47 -2.62 -9.71
N TYR A 205 2.56 -1.95 -8.56
CA TYR A 205 3.77 -1.92 -7.71
C TYR A 205 4.18 -3.32 -7.23
N HIS A 206 3.23 -4.25 -7.14
CA HIS A 206 3.46 -5.65 -6.75
C HIS A 206 3.60 -6.60 -7.95
N SER A 207 3.31 -6.14 -9.16
CA SER A 207 3.16 -7.01 -10.34
C SER A 207 4.43 -7.77 -10.72
N LEU A 208 5.59 -7.10 -10.70
CA LEU A 208 6.88 -7.71 -11.04
C LEU A 208 7.28 -8.82 -10.05
N PRO A 209 7.22 -8.64 -8.72
CA PRO A 209 7.41 -9.73 -7.77
C PRO A 209 6.50 -10.94 -8.03
N PHE A 210 5.20 -10.73 -8.28
CA PHE A 210 4.27 -11.82 -8.59
C PHE A 210 4.67 -12.56 -9.86
N PHE A 211 4.96 -11.81 -10.92
CA PHE A 211 5.42 -12.34 -12.20
C PHE A 211 6.71 -13.16 -12.04
N CYS A 212 7.75 -12.58 -11.45
CA CYS A 212 9.05 -13.22 -11.24
C CYS A 212 8.95 -14.47 -10.36
N PHE A 213 8.14 -14.43 -9.30
CA PHE A 213 7.93 -15.59 -8.43
C PHE A 213 7.24 -16.75 -9.17
N LEU A 214 6.13 -16.48 -9.85
CA LEU A 214 5.36 -17.49 -10.60
C LEU A 214 6.16 -18.03 -11.78
N LEU A 215 6.86 -17.17 -12.51
CA LEU A 215 7.76 -17.56 -13.59
C LEU A 215 8.91 -18.44 -13.08
N GLY A 216 9.53 -18.06 -11.96
CA GLY A 216 10.54 -18.87 -11.29
C GLY A 216 10.01 -20.25 -10.87
N LYS A 217 8.77 -20.33 -10.37
CA LYS A 217 8.11 -21.62 -10.06
C LYS A 217 7.93 -22.47 -11.32
N CYS A 218 7.56 -21.86 -12.44
CA CYS A 218 7.46 -22.56 -13.73
C CYS A 218 8.82 -23.09 -14.18
N PHE A 219 9.89 -22.29 -14.07
CA PHE A 219 11.26 -22.72 -14.40
C PHE A 219 11.72 -23.88 -13.51
N LYS A 220 11.50 -23.82 -12.19
CA LYS A 220 11.83 -24.91 -11.26
C LYS A 220 11.09 -26.23 -11.57
N LYS A 221 9.87 -26.15 -12.11
CA LYS A 221 9.07 -27.33 -12.52
C LYS A 221 9.42 -27.84 -13.93
N GLY A 222 10.32 -27.18 -14.65
CA GLY A 222 10.82 -27.58 -15.97
C GLY A 222 9.95 -27.10 -17.14
N LEU A 223 10.55 -26.38 -18.09
CA LEU A 223 9.87 -25.75 -19.23
C LEU A 223 9.34 -26.74 -20.30
N ARG A 224 9.91 -27.94 -20.40
CA ARG A 224 9.47 -28.98 -21.35
C ARG A 224 8.38 -29.91 -20.80
N GLY A 225 7.81 -29.60 -19.63
CA GLY A 225 6.87 -30.50 -18.94
C GLY A 225 5.88 -29.77 -18.05
N LYS A 226 5.83 -30.11 -16.75
CA LYS A 226 4.84 -29.57 -15.80
C LYS A 226 4.93 -28.04 -15.64
N GLY A 227 6.10 -27.44 -15.87
CA GLY A 227 6.29 -26.00 -15.81
C GLY A 227 5.58 -25.22 -16.92
N SER A 228 5.63 -25.70 -18.17
CA SER A 228 4.91 -25.03 -19.28
C SER A 228 3.40 -25.16 -19.12
N ALA A 229 2.91 -26.32 -18.68
CA ALA A 229 1.50 -26.50 -18.37
C ALA A 229 1.03 -25.54 -17.27
N LEU A 230 1.83 -25.35 -16.20
CA LEU A 230 1.52 -24.37 -15.16
C LEU A 230 1.52 -22.93 -15.71
N PHE A 231 2.52 -22.57 -16.51
CA PHE A 231 2.60 -21.24 -17.14
C PHE A 231 1.36 -20.95 -17.99
N ILE A 232 0.95 -21.88 -18.85
CA ILE A 232 -0.25 -21.73 -19.69
C ILE A 232 -1.50 -21.57 -18.83
N ARG A 233 -1.67 -22.39 -17.78
CA ARG A 233 -2.82 -22.28 -16.88
C ARG A 233 -2.88 -20.93 -16.15
N ILE A 234 -1.73 -20.43 -15.68
CA ILE A 234 -1.65 -19.09 -15.07
C ILE A 234 -1.99 -18.02 -16.10
N ALA A 235 -1.40 -18.07 -17.29
CA ALA A 235 -1.67 -17.10 -18.36
C ALA A 235 -3.16 -17.08 -18.75
N CYS A 236 -3.79 -18.25 -18.94
CA CYS A 236 -5.22 -18.35 -19.19
C CYS A 236 -6.06 -17.78 -18.04
N THR A 237 -5.65 -18.01 -16.78
CA THR A 237 -6.35 -17.46 -15.60
C THR A 237 -6.28 -15.94 -15.60
N VAL A 238 -5.10 -15.35 -15.85
CA VAL A 238 -4.92 -13.90 -15.92
C VAL A 238 -5.78 -13.32 -17.04
N VAL A 239 -5.67 -13.84 -18.26
CA VAL A 239 -6.45 -13.36 -19.42
C VAL A 239 -7.96 -13.47 -19.15
N ALA A 240 -8.44 -14.60 -18.65
CA ALA A 240 -9.85 -14.78 -18.33
C ALA A 240 -10.34 -13.80 -17.25
N SER A 241 -9.53 -13.57 -16.21
CA SER A 241 -9.88 -12.62 -15.14
C SER A 241 -10.03 -11.19 -15.66
N PHE A 242 -9.08 -10.73 -16.47
CA PHE A 242 -9.16 -9.40 -17.09
C PHE A 242 -10.32 -9.30 -18.08
N LEU A 243 -10.55 -10.32 -18.92
CA LEU A 243 -11.68 -10.32 -19.85
C LEU A 243 -13.02 -10.23 -19.12
N LEU A 244 -13.19 -10.95 -18.01
CA LEU A 244 -14.41 -10.90 -17.21
C LEU A 244 -14.63 -9.51 -16.58
N CYS A 245 -13.59 -8.90 -16.00
CA CYS A 245 -13.71 -7.55 -15.42
C CYS A 245 -13.95 -6.47 -16.48
N TRP A 246 -13.41 -6.62 -17.68
CA TRP A 246 -13.47 -5.59 -18.73
C TRP A 246 -14.59 -5.81 -19.75
N LEU A 247 -15.33 -6.93 -19.68
CA LEU A 247 -16.26 -7.37 -20.73
C LEU A 247 -17.17 -6.26 -21.29
N PRO A 248 -17.83 -5.41 -20.47
CA PRO A 248 -18.71 -4.35 -21.00
C PRO A 248 -17.96 -3.25 -21.77
N PHE A 249 -16.69 -3.04 -21.44
CA PHE A 249 -15.83 -2.00 -22.01
C PHE A 249 -15.06 -2.46 -23.24
N LEU A 250 -15.05 -3.76 -23.54
CA LEU A 250 -14.38 -4.36 -24.71
C LEU A 250 -15.25 -4.35 -25.98
N THR A 251 -16.49 -3.84 -25.89
CA THR A 251 -17.43 -3.77 -27.03
C THR A 251 -16.90 -2.91 -28.16
N GLU A 252 -16.27 -1.77 -27.83
CA GLU A 252 -15.72 -0.83 -28.78
C GLU A 252 -14.30 -0.45 -28.35
N ARG A 253 -13.36 -0.39 -29.32
CA ARG A 253 -11.95 -0.08 -29.03
C ARG A 253 -11.79 1.25 -28.32
N GLU A 254 -12.59 2.26 -28.69
CA GLU A 254 -12.54 3.59 -28.08
C GLU A 254 -12.95 3.58 -26.61
N HIS A 255 -13.93 2.76 -26.22
CA HIS A 255 -14.33 2.61 -24.81
C HIS A 255 -13.20 2.03 -23.97
N ALA A 256 -12.58 0.93 -24.42
CA ALA A 256 -11.44 0.34 -23.71
C ALA A 256 -10.27 1.34 -23.59
N LEU A 257 -9.94 2.05 -24.67
CA LEU A 257 -8.88 3.06 -24.66
C LEU A 257 -9.19 4.24 -23.74
N GLN A 258 -10.45 4.67 -23.66
CA GLN A 258 -10.86 5.73 -22.76
C GLN A 258 -10.70 5.33 -21.30
N VAL A 259 -11.10 4.11 -20.92
CA VAL A 259 -10.85 3.60 -19.56
C VAL A 259 -9.35 3.62 -19.27
N VAL A 260 -8.52 3.09 -20.17
CA VAL A 260 -7.05 3.10 -20.00
C VAL A 260 -6.48 4.52 -19.82
N ARG A 261 -6.96 5.51 -20.58
CA ARG A 261 -6.55 6.93 -20.45
C ARG A 261 -6.93 7.53 -19.10
N ARG A 262 -8.06 7.12 -18.51
CA ARG A 262 -8.47 7.54 -17.16
C ARG A 262 -7.60 6.88 -16.08
N LEU A 263 -7.27 5.61 -16.24
CA LEU A 263 -6.41 4.88 -15.28
C LEU A 263 -4.97 5.40 -15.26
N PHE A 264 -4.44 5.77 -16.43
CA PHE A 264 -3.08 6.27 -16.61
C PHE A 264 -3.10 7.65 -17.26
N PRO A 265 -3.35 8.72 -16.48
CA PRO A 265 -3.45 10.08 -17.00
C PRO A 265 -2.06 10.68 -17.25
N VAL A 266 -1.39 10.21 -18.30
CA VAL A 266 -0.04 10.69 -18.73
C VAL A 266 -0.04 12.19 -19.05
N ASP A 267 -1.19 12.73 -19.43
CA ASP A 267 -1.35 14.13 -19.86
C ASP A 267 -1.65 15.11 -18.71
N ARG A 268 -1.94 14.64 -17.47
CA ARG A 268 -2.09 15.55 -16.32
C ARG A 268 -0.71 16.12 -15.93
N GLY A 269 -0.68 17.42 -15.61
CA GLY A 269 0.53 18.21 -15.36
C GLY A 269 1.47 17.62 -14.28
N LEU A 270 2.73 18.09 -14.29
CA LEU A 270 3.77 17.65 -13.37
C LEU A 270 3.58 18.27 -11.97
N PHE A 271 3.78 17.45 -10.93
CA PHE A 271 4.13 17.90 -9.57
C PHE A 271 3.21 18.94 -8.94
N GLU A 272 1.89 18.84 -9.14
CA GLU A 272 0.95 19.69 -8.41
C GLU A 272 0.85 19.31 -6.92
N ASP A 273 1.16 18.06 -6.58
CA ASP A 273 1.16 17.56 -5.20
C ASP A 273 2.58 17.36 -4.66
N LYS A 274 2.84 17.88 -3.45
CA LYS A 274 4.09 17.69 -2.69
C LYS A 274 4.12 16.26 -2.17
N GLN A 275 5.12 15.49 -2.55
CA GLN A 275 5.20 14.07 -2.19
C GLN A 275 6.64 13.67 -1.92
N ASP A 276 6.81 12.57 -1.19
CA ASP A 276 8.09 11.96 -0.78
C ASP A 276 8.77 11.23 -1.95
N ASN A 277 8.89 11.93 -3.06
CA ASN A 277 9.50 11.46 -4.29
C ASN A 277 10.85 12.15 -4.46
N ILE A 278 11.88 11.35 -4.71
CA ILE A 278 13.26 11.83 -4.83
C ILE A 278 13.37 12.91 -5.91
N PHE A 279 12.65 12.77 -7.03
CA PHE A 279 12.68 13.76 -8.10
C PHE A 279 12.07 15.11 -7.70
N ILE A 280 11.09 15.12 -6.80
CA ILE A 280 10.48 16.36 -6.27
C ILE A 280 11.47 17.07 -5.35
N GLU A 281 12.14 16.33 -4.48
CA GLU A 281 13.10 16.88 -3.53
C GLU A 281 14.34 17.45 -4.22
N PHE A 282 14.87 16.72 -5.22
CA PHE A 282 15.95 17.22 -6.05
C PHE A 282 15.55 18.48 -6.83
N ASN A 283 14.29 18.60 -7.26
CA ASN A 283 13.80 19.79 -7.96
C ASN A 283 13.71 21.02 -7.02
N ILE A 284 13.27 20.83 -5.77
CA ILE A 284 13.25 21.90 -4.75
C ILE A 284 14.67 22.42 -4.46
N ILE A 285 15.66 21.52 -4.40
CA ILE A 285 17.06 21.88 -4.10
C ILE A 285 17.74 22.54 -5.31
N LEU A 286 17.51 22.04 -6.53
CA LEU A 286 18.30 22.45 -7.69
C LEU A 286 17.76 23.66 -8.45
N LYS A 287 16.52 24.13 -8.21
CA LYS A 287 15.92 25.39 -8.73
C LYS A 287 16.17 25.73 -10.22
N ASN A 288 16.67 24.80 -11.02
CA ASN A 288 17.03 25.00 -12.42
C ASN A 288 15.87 24.54 -13.28
N GLN A 289 14.97 25.49 -13.56
CA GLN A 289 13.76 25.24 -14.35
C GLN A 289 14.02 24.93 -15.83
N ASP A 290 15.27 25.06 -16.31
CA ASP A 290 15.59 24.89 -17.73
C ASP A 290 16.17 23.51 -18.11
N PHE A 291 16.50 22.63 -17.14
CA PHE A 291 17.31 21.45 -17.46
C PHE A 291 16.54 20.14 -17.74
N TYR A 292 15.24 20.05 -17.45
CA TYR A 292 14.49 18.80 -17.67
C TYR A 292 13.22 19.00 -18.48
N ARG A 293 13.31 18.76 -19.80
CA ARG A 293 12.14 18.51 -20.64
C ARG A 293 11.37 17.34 -20.02
N LYS A 294 10.04 17.44 -19.87
CA LYS A 294 9.15 16.42 -19.25
C LYS A 294 9.49 14.98 -19.67
N HIS A 295 9.86 14.79 -20.93
CA HIS A 295 10.29 13.52 -21.51
C HIS A 295 11.55 12.92 -20.83
N PHE A 296 12.59 13.72 -20.55
CA PHE A 296 13.81 13.23 -19.91
C PHE A 296 13.52 12.79 -18.47
N LEU A 297 12.68 13.52 -17.75
CA LEU A 297 12.31 13.15 -16.38
C LEU A 297 11.54 11.82 -16.33
N LEU A 298 10.55 11.65 -17.21
CA LEU A 298 9.83 10.37 -17.38
C LEU A 298 10.80 9.21 -17.64
N LEU A 299 11.76 9.41 -18.54
CA LEU A 299 12.76 8.39 -18.89
C LEU A 299 13.68 8.09 -17.70
N PHE A 300 14.17 9.09 -16.98
CA PHE A 300 15.01 8.89 -15.79
C PHE A 300 14.23 8.17 -14.69
N SER A 301 13.03 8.62 -14.35
CA SER A 301 12.16 7.95 -13.38
C SER A 301 11.94 6.48 -13.74
N PHE A 302 11.65 6.18 -15.01
CA PHE A 302 11.53 4.81 -15.51
C PHE A 302 12.83 4.01 -15.32
N CYS A 303 13.97 4.55 -15.77
CA CYS A 303 15.27 3.88 -15.67
C CYS A 303 15.68 3.63 -14.22
N PHE A 304 15.57 4.62 -13.33
CA PHE A 304 15.89 4.47 -11.91
C PHE A 304 14.98 3.45 -11.23
N THR A 305 13.68 3.52 -11.49
CA THR A 305 12.71 2.53 -10.98
C THR A 305 13.13 1.13 -11.44
N PHE A 306 13.34 0.93 -12.75
CA PHE A 306 13.67 -0.37 -13.33
C PHE A 306 15.02 -0.92 -12.86
N LEU A 307 16.07 -0.09 -12.79
CA LEU A 307 17.39 -0.52 -12.35
C LEU A 307 17.41 -0.89 -10.87
N SER A 308 16.65 -0.18 -10.03
CA SER A 308 16.58 -0.47 -8.58
C SER A 308 15.88 -1.80 -8.27
N LEU A 309 14.89 -2.21 -9.07
CA LEU A 309 14.13 -3.45 -8.87
C LEU A 309 14.77 -4.69 -9.52
N LEU A 310 15.63 -4.49 -10.52
CA LEU A 310 16.17 -5.56 -11.36
C LEU A 310 16.92 -6.66 -10.56
N PRO A 311 17.84 -6.33 -9.62
CA PRO A 311 18.58 -7.35 -8.87
C PRO A 311 17.68 -8.28 -8.06
N ALA A 312 16.70 -7.71 -7.34
CA ALA A 312 15.75 -8.46 -6.52
C ALA A 312 14.86 -9.36 -7.38
N CYS A 313 14.36 -8.86 -8.51
CA CYS A 313 13.52 -9.61 -9.44
C CYS A 313 14.27 -10.78 -10.11
N ILE A 314 15.52 -10.56 -10.52
CA ILE A 314 16.37 -11.63 -11.08
C ILE A 314 16.62 -12.71 -10.02
N LYS A 315 17.03 -12.33 -8.80
CA LYS A 315 17.28 -13.29 -7.72
C LYS A 315 16.03 -14.12 -7.41
N LEU A 316 14.86 -13.48 -7.35
CA LEU A 316 13.58 -14.15 -7.10
C LEU A 316 13.20 -15.13 -8.22
N THR A 317 13.44 -14.76 -9.48
CA THR A 317 13.14 -15.63 -10.64
C THR A 317 14.03 -16.86 -10.65
N VAL A 318 15.32 -16.71 -10.35
CA VAL A 318 16.28 -17.83 -10.32
C VAL A 318 16.07 -18.72 -9.09
N GLN A 319 15.72 -18.12 -7.94
CA GLN A 319 15.57 -18.83 -6.66
C GLN A 319 14.24 -18.45 -5.97
N PRO A 320 13.08 -18.84 -6.54
CA PRO A 320 11.79 -18.53 -5.95
C PRO A 320 11.67 -19.18 -4.57
N SER A 321 11.40 -18.35 -3.56
CA SER A 321 11.13 -18.74 -2.17
C SER A 321 10.08 -17.80 -1.58
N ALA A 322 9.25 -18.28 -0.66
CA ALA A 322 8.19 -17.46 -0.04
C ALA A 322 8.76 -16.29 0.79
N LYS A 323 9.91 -16.49 1.45
CA LYS A 323 10.64 -15.41 2.13
C LYS A 323 11.12 -14.38 1.10
N GLY A 324 11.86 -14.81 0.08
CA GLY A 324 12.36 -13.92 -0.97
C GLY A 324 11.25 -13.14 -1.66
N PHE A 325 10.11 -13.78 -1.94
CA PHE A 325 8.94 -13.13 -2.55
C PHE A 325 8.43 -11.96 -1.71
N ARG A 326 8.27 -12.13 -0.39
CA ARG A 326 7.79 -11.08 0.53
C ARG A 326 8.76 -9.90 0.61
N PHE A 327 10.06 -10.16 0.71
CA PHE A 327 11.05 -9.09 0.71
C PHE A 327 11.14 -8.37 -0.65
N THR A 328 11.04 -9.10 -1.76
CA THR A 328 11.01 -8.50 -3.10
C THR A 328 9.74 -7.67 -3.34
N LEU A 329 8.58 -8.05 -2.76
CA LEU A 329 7.39 -7.19 -2.74
C LEU A 329 7.68 -5.85 -2.07
N VAL A 330 8.30 -5.85 -0.89
CA VAL A 330 8.69 -4.61 -0.18
C VAL A 330 9.62 -3.76 -1.05
N SER A 331 10.73 -4.33 -1.51
CA SER A 331 11.71 -3.56 -2.28
C SER A 331 11.14 -3.04 -3.60
N CYS A 332 10.30 -3.82 -4.29
CA CYS A 332 9.74 -3.40 -5.57
C CYS A 332 8.72 -2.27 -5.37
N ALA A 333 7.80 -2.42 -4.41
CA ALA A 333 6.82 -1.37 -4.12
C ALA A 333 7.50 -0.08 -3.64
N LEU A 334 8.55 -0.18 -2.81
CA LEU A 334 9.32 0.96 -2.34
C LEU A 334 10.10 1.65 -3.47
N SER A 335 10.68 0.88 -4.39
CA SER A 335 11.30 1.43 -5.61
C SER A 335 10.31 2.22 -6.46
N PHE A 336 9.11 1.68 -6.69
CA PHE A 336 8.05 2.41 -7.40
C PHE A 336 7.63 3.68 -6.64
N PHE A 337 7.49 3.60 -5.31
CA PHE A 337 7.13 4.76 -4.49
C PHE A 337 8.19 5.88 -4.55
N LEU A 338 9.48 5.54 -4.53
CA LEU A 338 10.56 6.55 -4.49
C LEU A 338 10.92 7.15 -5.86
N PHE A 339 10.80 6.36 -6.93
CA PHE A 339 11.35 6.72 -8.25
C PHE A 339 10.30 6.86 -9.36
N SER A 340 9.03 6.51 -9.13
CA SER A 340 7.97 6.70 -10.14
C SER A 340 7.75 8.18 -10.43
N PHE A 341 7.28 8.48 -11.64
CA PHE A 341 7.04 9.86 -12.07
C PHE A 341 5.83 10.51 -11.37
N GLN A 342 4.76 9.74 -11.19
CA GLN A 342 3.58 10.14 -10.42
C GLN A 342 3.46 9.17 -9.25
N VAL A 343 3.48 9.72 -8.05
CA VAL A 343 3.23 9.00 -6.81
C VAL A 343 2.04 9.70 -6.15
N HIS A 344 1.54 9.21 -5.03
CA HIS A 344 0.68 9.95 -4.12
C HIS A 344 1.15 9.63 -2.70
N GLU A 345 0.98 10.56 -1.75
CA GLU A 345 1.36 10.34 -0.35
C GLU A 345 0.76 9.02 0.19
N LYS A 346 -0.50 8.74 -0.18
CA LYS A 346 -1.26 7.52 0.18
C LYS A 346 -0.70 6.22 -0.42
N SER A 347 0.08 6.29 -1.50
CA SER A 347 0.63 5.10 -2.18
C SER A 347 1.65 4.36 -1.33
N ILE A 348 2.15 4.96 -0.23
CA ILE A 348 3.02 4.27 0.73
C ILE A 348 2.34 3.03 1.34
N LEU A 349 1.01 3.00 1.39
CA LEU A 349 0.23 1.83 1.87
C LEU A 349 0.51 0.56 1.06
N LEU A 350 0.86 0.70 -0.24
CA LEU A 350 1.27 -0.42 -1.08
C LEU A 350 2.58 -1.03 -0.57
N VAL A 351 3.49 -0.22 -0.03
CA VAL A 351 4.73 -0.71 0.59
C VAL A 351 4.47 -1.23 2.00
N SER A 352 3.58 -0.57 2.75
CA SER A 352 3.25 -0.96 4.11
C SER A 352 2.63 -2.35 4.21
N LEU A 353 1.83 -2.78 3.24
CA LEU A 353 1.26 -4.13 3.22
C LEU A 353 2.35 -5.22 3.26
N PRO A 354 3.30 -5.32 2.30
CA PRO A 354 4.35 -6.34 2.37
C PRO A 354 5.31 -6.13 3.56
N VAL A 355 5.49 -4.91 4.06
CA VAL A 355 6.25 -4.66 5.31
C VAL A 355 5.55 -5.30 6.52
N CYS A 356 4.23 -5.18 6.61
CA CYS A 356 3.40 -5.89 7.58
C CYS A 356 3.58 -7.42 7.48
N LEU A 357 3.79 -7.96 6.27
CA LEU A 357 3.98 -9.41 6.05
C LEU A 357 5.36 -9.93 6.46
N VAL A 358 6.36 -9.06 6.60
CA VAL A 358 7.72 -9.39 7.08
C VAL A 358 7.97 -8.96 8.53
N LEU A 359 6.93 -8.49 9.22
CA LEU A 359 6.98 -8.08 10.63
C LEU A 359 7.52 -9.20 11.54
N THR A 360 7.21 -10.46 11.23
CA THR A 360 7.69 -11.60 12.02
C THR A 360 9.17 -11.92 11.82
N GLU A 361 9.73 -11.55 10.66
CA GLU A 361 11.10 -11.82 10.27
C GLU A 361 12.07 -10.74 10.73
N ILE A 362 11.63 -9.48 10.70
CA ILE A 362 12.41 -8.28 11.05
C ILE A 362 11.52 -7.25 11.78
N PRO A 363 11.10 -7.53 13.03
CA PRO A 363 10.12 -6.72 13.74
C PRO A 363 10.55 -5.26 13.92
N PHE A 364 11.82 -5.03 14.26
CA PHE A 364 12.37 -3.70 14.51
C PHE A 364 12.26 -2.78 13.29
N MET A 365 12.80 -3.22 12.15
CA MET A 365 12.80 -2.43 10.91
C MET A 365 11.39 -2.27 10.34
N SER A 366 10.55 -3.31 10.44
CA SER A 366 9.18 -3.26 9.95
C SER A 366 8.34 -2.27 10.77
N THR A 367 8.45 -2.30 12.09
CA THR A 367 7.73 -1.36 12.95
C THR A 367 8.21 0.08 12.70
N TRP A 368 9.53 0.30 12.62
CA TRP A 368 10.06 1.63 12.29
C TRP A 368 9.55 2.14 10.94
N PHE A 369 9.58 1.32 9.89
CA PHE A 369 9.01 1.67 8.60
C PHE A 369 7.53 2.04 8.70
N LEU A 370 6.73 1.24 9.40
CA LEU A 370 5.28 1.48 9.53
C LEU A 370 4.97 2.78 10.30
N LEU A 371 5.82 3.18 11.25
CA LEU A 371 5.71 4.50 11.89
C LEU A 371 6.01 5.63 10.92
N VAL A 372 7.14 5.55 10.20
CA VAL A 372 7.52 6.55 9.19
C VAL A 372 6.46 6.65 8.10
N SER A 373 5.89 5.53 7.65
CA SER A 373 4.81 5.51 6.65
C SER A 373 3.52 6.17 7.12
N THR A 374 3.23 6.17 8.42
CA THR A 374 2.07 6.88 8.96
C THR A 374 2.38 8.36 9.08
N PHE A 375 3.60 8.69 9.49
CA PHE A 375 4.08 10.07 9.63
C PHE A 375 4.19 10.81 8.29
N SER A 376 4.60 10.13 7.21
CA SER A 376 4.64 10.74 5.87
C SER A 376 3.28 11.26 5.42
N MET A 377 2.18 10.65 5.90
CA MET A 377 0.81 11.06 5.60
C MET A 377 0.27 12.11 6.57
N LEU A 378 1.06 12.58 7.56
CA LEU A 378 0.62 13.56 8.55
C LEU A 378 0.05 14.86 7.92
N PRO A 379 0.67 15.47 6.88
CA PRO A 379 0.13 16.68 6.27
C PRO A 379 -1.30 16.49 5.74
N LEU A 380 -1.58 15.35 5.12
CA LEU A 380 -2.92 14.99 4.66
C LEU A 380 -3.90 14.83 5.83
N LEU A 381 -3.48 14.12 6.88
CA LEU A 381 -4.31 13.86 8.05
C LEU A 381 -4.64 15.14 8.82
N LEU A 382 -3.72 16.11 8.86
CA LEU A 382 -3.98 17.44 9.42
C LEU A 382 -5.01 18.23 8.61
N LYS A 383 -4.94 18.19 7.28
CA LYS A 383 -5.92 18.86 6.38
C LYS A 383 -7.36 18.37 6.62
N ASP A 384 -7.51 17.12 7.05
CA ASP A 384 -8.80 16.48 7.33
C ASP A 384 -9.18 16.45 8.81
N GLN A 385 -8.44 17.17 9.67
CA GLN A 385 -8.69 17.24 11.12
C GLN A 385 -8.60 15.89 11.84
N LEU A 386 -7.69 15.02 11.40
CA LEU A 386 -7.49 13.66 11.94
C LEU A 386 -6.29 13.55 12.88
N LEU A 387 -5.83 14.65 13.49
CA LEU A 387 -4.67 14.64 14.39
C LEU A 387 -4.87 13.70 15.59
N LEU A 388 -5.99 13.85 16.31
CA LEU A 388 -6.29 13.03 17.50
C LEU A 388 -6.33 11.53 17.19
N PRO A 389 -7.12 11.03 16.20
CA PRO A 389 -7.10 9.63 15.87
C PRO A 389 -5.71 9.16 15.39
N SER A 390 -4.92 10.02 14.74
CA SER A 390 -3.56 9.68 14.33
C SER A 390 -2.63 9.42 15.52
N VAL A 391 -2.61 10.31 16.50
CA VAL A 391 -1.78 10.16 17.71
C VAL A 391 -2.20 8.90 18.49
N VAL A 392 -3.50 8.70 18.71
CA VAL A 392 -4.02 7.57 19.49
C VAL A 392 -3.72 6.23 18.81
N THR A 393 -3.94 6.13 17.49
CA THR A 393 -3.69 4.87 16.76
C THR A 393 -2.20 4.57 16.66
N VAL A 394 -1.33 5.56 16.44
CA VAL A 394 0.13 5.37 16.45
C VAL A 394 0.62 4.89 17.81
N MET A 395 0.13 5.49 18.90
CA MET A 395 0.48 5.04 20.25
C MET A 395 0.00 3.62 20.54
N ALA A 396 -1.24 3.28 20.16
CA ALA A 396 -1.78 1.94 20.33
C ALA A 396 -0.97 0.90 19.53
N PHE A 397 -0.61 1.22 18.29
CA PHE A 397 0.22 0.36 17.45
C PHE A 397 1.64 0.16 18.03
N LEU A 398 2.27 1.24 18.52
CA LEU A 398 3.57 1.17 19.19
C LEU A 398 3.54 0.26 20.41
N ILE A 399 2.51 0.40 21.27
CA ILE A 399 2.33 -0.44 22.46
C ILE A 399 2.12 -1.90 22.06
N ALA A 400 1.31 -2.18 21.04
CA ALA A 400 1.11 -3.53 20.54
C ALA A 400 2.43 -4.14 20.03
N CYS A 401 3.16 -3.42 19.18
CA CYS A 401 4.44 -3.89 18.65
C CYS A 401 5.47 -4.12 19.75
N SER A 402 5.64 -3.19 20.70
CA SER A 402 6.63 -3.32 21.78
C SER A 402 6.31 -4.45 22.76
N THR A 403 5.02 -4.72 22.99
CA THR A 403 4.57 -5.79 23.91
C THR A 403 4.84 -7.18 23.31
N PHE A 404 4.59 -7.37 22.02
CA PHE A 404 4.68 -8.69 21.40
C PHE A 404 6.00 -8.96 20.66
N PHE A 405 6.73 -7.91 20.29
CA PHE A 405 8.03 -8.00 19.67
C PHE A 405 9.04 -7.20 20.50
N PRO A 406 10.08 -7.84 21.07
CA PRO A 406 11.08 -7.15 21.90
C PRO A 406 11.96 -6.25 21.01
N MET A 407 11.46 -5.03 20.75
CA MET A 407 12.05 -4.05 19.84
C MET A 407 13.39 -3.50 20.33
N PHE A 408 13.52 -3.31 21.65
CA PHE A 408 14.61 -2.54 22.26
C PHE A 408 15.66 -3.39 22.98
N GLU A 409 15.37 -4.66 23.27
CA GLU A 409 16.25 -5.47 24.11
C GLU A 409 17.43 -6.09 23.34
N ASN A 410 17.33 -6.29 22.02
CA ASN A 410 18.32 -7.10 21.30
C ASN A 410 18.53 -6.68 19.82
N THR A 411 18.92 -5.43 19.53
CA THR A 411 19.31 -5.03 18.17
C THR A 411 20.66 -5.68 17.76
N SER A 412 20.67 -7.00 17.55
CA SER A 412 21.83 -7.74 17.07
C SER A 412 21.84 -7.80 15.54
N GLU A 413 23.01 -7.99 14.95
CA GLU A 413 23.16 -8.12 13.48
C GLU A 413 22.39 -9.31 12.91
N GLU A 414 22.11 -10.31 13.74
CA GLU A 414 21.34 -11.49 13.37
C GLU A 414 19.84 -11.20 13.29
N GLN A 415 19.30 -10.47 14.28
CA GLN A 415 17.90 -10.04 14.26
C GLN A 415 17.60 -9.04 13.14
N LEU A 416 18.59 -8.22 12.76
CA LEU A 416 18.50 -7.34 11.60
C LEU A 416 18.72 -8.05 10.25
N GLN A 417 19.04 -9.34 10.24
CA GLN A 417 19.42 -10.11 9.05
C GLN A 417 20.62 -9.52 8.26
N LEU A 418 21.48 -8.75 8.94
CA LEU A 418 22.65 -8.10 8.35
C LEU A 418 23.96 -8.84 8.65
N LYS A 419 23.94 -9.95 9.41
CA LYS A 419 25.13 -10.72 9.79
C LYS A 419 26.04 -11.07 8.60
N SER A 420 25.46 -11.63 7.52
CA SER A 420 26.23 -12.02 6.33
C SER A 420 26.86 -10.82 5.61
N PHE A 421 26.15 -9.69 5.59
CA PHE A 421 26.66 -8.43 5.04
C PHE A 421 27.77 -7.85 5.93
N ALA A 422 27.54 -7.74 7.24
CA ALA A 422 28.51 -7.24 8.22
C ALA A 422 29.81 -8.05 8.19
N VAL A 423 29.74 -9.39 8.09
CA VAL A 423 30.92 -10.25 7.92
C VAL A 423 31.68 -9.93 6.62
N SER A 424 30.96 -9.70 5.50
CA SER A 424 31.59 -9.34 4.22
C SER A 424 32.28 -7.98 4.27
N VAL A 425 31.65 -6.99 4.93
CA VAL A 425 32.22 -5.65 5.13
C VAL A 425 33.43 -5.71 6.06
N ARG A 426 33.36 -6.46 7.17
CA ARG A 426 34.47 -6.62 8.12
C ARG A 426 35.72 -7.24 7.50
N ARG A 427 35.60 -8.02 6.43
CA ARG A 427 36.76 -8.51 5.67
C ARG A 427 37.57 -7.38 5.03
N HIS A 428 36.91 -6.28 4.65
CA HIS A 428 37.54 -5.11 4.02
C HIS A 428 37.81 -3.99 5.03
N LEU A 429 36.95 -3.87 6.06
CA LEU A 429 37.00 -2.84 7.10
C LEU A 429 36.86 -3.49 8.49
N PRO A 430 37.98 -3.95 9.10
CA PRO A 430 37.94 -4.75 10.33
C PRO A 430 37.33 -4.03 11.55
N GLY A 431 37.29 -2.69 11.55
CA GLY A 431 36.65 -1.88 12.60
C GLY A 431 35.12 -1.75 12.51
N PHE A 432 34.45 -2.39 11.55
CA PHE A 432 33.01 -2.24 11.31
C PHE A 432 32.16 -3.08 12.28
N THR A 433 32.11 -2.67 13.56
CA THR A 433 31.29 -3.31 14.61
C THR A 433 30.16 -2.42 15.13
N PHE A 434 30.12 -1.16 14.70
CA PHE A 434 29.17 -0.14 15.18
C PHE A 434 27.82 -0.13 14.45
N LEU A 435 27.59 -1.02 13.47
CA LEU A 435 26.40 -1.00 12.62
C LEU A 435 25.07 -1.03 13.41
N PRO A 436 24.88 -1.91 14.41
CA PRO A 436 23.63 -1.90 15.17
C PRO A 436 23.44 -0.63 16.00
N ARG A 437 24.52 -0.05 16.54
CA ARG A 437 24.47 1.23 17.27
C ARG A 437 24.09 2.38 16.35
N ILE A 438 24.64 2.43 15.13
CA ILE A 438 24.27 3.42 14.12
C ILE A 438 22.77 3.31 13.81
N ILE A 439 22.26 2.09 13.59
CA ILE A 439 20.84 1.86 13.33
C ILE A 439 19.95 2.32 14.49
N GLN A 440 20.35 2.03 15.74
CA GLN A 440 19.64 2.53 16.92
C GLN A 440 19.66 4.07 16.99
N CYS A 441 20.80 4.71 16.75
CA CYS A 441 20.90 6.17 16.72
C CYS A 441 20.02 6.78 15.61
N LEU A 442 20.01 6.18 14.42
CA LEU A 442 19.14 6.61 13.32
C LEU A 442 17.65 6.46 13.68
N PHE A 443 17.27 5.34 14.32
CA PHE A 443 15.91 5.15 14.81
C PHE A 443 15.51 6.21 15.84
N LEU A 444 16.32 6.42 16.89
CA LEU A 444 16.04 7.44 17.90
C LEU A 444 15.96 8.84 17.28
N SER A 445 16.90 9.19 16.41
CA SER A 445 16.89 10.47 15.69
C SER A 445 15.62 10.62 14.86
N SER A 446 15.22 9.58 14.12
CA SER A 446 14.02 9.57 13.29
C SER A 446 12.76 9.81 14.14
N VAL A 447 12.60 9.08 15.24
CA VAL A 447 11.45 9.25 16.16
C VAL A 447 11.42 10.64 16.79
N ILE A 448 12.56 11.15 17.27
CA ILE A 448 12.64 12.50 17.87
C ILE A 448 12.26 13.56 16.84
N THR A 449 12.81 13.48 15.62
CA THR A 449 12.49 14.40 14.53
C THR A 449 11.01 14.34 14.16
N MET A 450 10.42 13.14 14.08
CA MET A 450 9.00 12.97 13.81
C MET A 450 8.11 13.63 14.87
N ILE A 451 8.42 13.41 16.16
CA ILE A 451 7.68 14.02 17.27
C ILE A 451 7.82 15.55 17.23
N LEU A 452 9.04 16.05 17.05
CA LEU A 452 9.31 17.48 16.99
C LEU A 452 8.56 18.13 15.82
N LEU A 453 8.65 17.57 14.61
CA LEU A 453 7.93 18.09 13.44
C LEU A 453 6.41 18.02 13.62
N THR A 454 5.89 16.96 14.24
CA THR A 454 4.46 16.86 14.55
C THR A 454 4.03 18.01 15.48
N ILE A 455 4.77 18.26 16.57
CA ILE A 455 4.48 19.35 17.49
C ILE A 455 4.56 20.70 16.77
N LEU A 456 5.66 20.96 16.06
CA LEU A 456 5.87 22.23 15.33
C LEU A 456 4.77 22.47 14.29
N SER A 457 4.34 21.44 13.56
CA SER A 457 3.29 21.55 12.55
C SER A 457 1.91 21.90 13.11
N VAL A 458 1.68 21.64 14.40
CA VAL A 458 0.40 21.88 15.08
C VAL A 458 0.44 23.18 15.90
N THR A 459 1.60 23.56 16.44
CA THR A 459 1.72 24.71 17.36
C THR A 459 2.17 26.00 16.68
N LEU A 460 2.90 25.92 15.56
CA LEU A 460 3.46 27.09 14.90
C LEU A 460 2.81 27.30 13.53
N ASP A 461 2.49 28.55 13.25
CA ASP A 461 2.14 28.95 11.89
C ASP A 461 3.39 28.97 11.01
N PRO A 462 3.30 28.46 9.76
CA PRO A 462 4.41 28.50 8.84
C PRO A 462 4.77 29.97 8.49
N PRO A 463 6.06 30.30 8.30
CA PRO A 463 6.47 31.64 7.90
C PRO A 463 5.75 32.08 6.61
N GLN A 464 5.31 33.34 6.52
CA GLN A 464 4.56 33.85 5.35
C GLN A 464 5.29 33.64 4.01
N LYS A 465 6.62 33.64 4.01
CA LYS A 465 7.45 33.39 2.81
C LYS A 465 7.49 31.92 2.38
N LEU A 466 7.14 30.99 3.29
CA LEU A 466 7.21 29.54 3.11
C LEU A 466 5.96 28.87 3.71
N PRO A 467 4.77 29.04 3.11
CA PRO A 467 3.50 28.58 3.67
C PRO A 467 3.42 27.06 3.87
N ASP A 468 4.20 26.30 3.11
CA ASP A 468 4.19 24.82 3.16
C ASP A 468 5.44 24.22 3.79
N LEU A 469 6.21 25.02 4.55
CA LEU A 469 7.49 24.61 5.14
C LEU A 469 7.39 23.27 5.87
N PHE A 470 6.43 23.13 6.78
CA PHE A 470 6.28 21.91 7.57
C PHE A 470 5.91 20.69 6.73
N SER A 471 5.04 20.85 5.73
CA SER A 471 4.68 19.76 4.82
C SER A 471 5.89 19.28 4.04
N VAL A 472 6.69 20.21 3.50
CA VAL A 472 7.93 19.88 2.77
C VAL A 472 8.97 19.22 3.67
N LEU A 473 9.13 19.68 4.92
CA LEU A 473 10.06 19.07 5.89
C LEU A 473 9.64 17.65 6.27
N ILE A 474 8.35 17.41 6.48
CA ILE A 474 7.81 16.06 6.75
C ILE A 474 8.10 15.14 5.57
N CYS A 475 7.86 15.61 4.34
CA CYS A 475 8.16 14.83 3.14
C CYS A 475 9.65 14.49 3.02
N PHE A 476 10.51 15.49 3.19
CA PHE A 476 11.96 15.33 3.12
C PHE A 476 12.50 14.32 4.14
N VAL A 477 12.09 14.45 5.41
CA VAL A 477 12.51 13.51 6.45
C VAL A 477 12.02 12.10 6.14
N SER A 478 10.79 11.96 5.66
CA SER A 478 10.20 10.67 5.31
C SER A 478 10.94 10.00 4.14
N CYS A 479 11.24 10.75 3.07
CA CYS A 479 12.01 10.27 1.92
C CYS A 479 13.41 9.78 2.32
N VAL A 480 14.14 10.53 3.15
CA VAL A 480 15.46 10.10 3.64
C VAL A 480 15.37 8.74 4.37
N ASN A 481 14.36 8.55 5.21
CA ASN A 481 14.12 7.27 5.88
C ASN A 481 13.75 6.17 4.86
N PHE A 482 12.90 6.46 3.88
CA PHE A 482 12.51 5.49 2.84
C PHE A 482 13.67 5.06 1.95
N VAL A 483 14.58 5.97 1.59
CA VAL A 483 15.83 5.62 0.88
C VAL A 483 16.69 4.69 1.73
N PHE A 484 16.84 5.00 3.04
CA PHE A 484 17.55 4.12 3.96
C PHE A 484 16.92 2.72 4.01
N PHE A 485 15.59 2.63 4.12
CA PHE A 485 14.89 1.34 4.11
C PHE A 485 15.07 0.60 2.79
N LEU A 486 15.03 1.28 1.64
CA LEU A 486 15.26 0.65 0.34
C LEU A 486 16.64 -0.01 0.26
N VAL A 487 17.68 0.70 0.72
CA VAL A 487 19.04 0.15 0.79
C VAL A 487 19.08 -1.05 1.73
N TYR A 488 18.49 -0.93 2.92
CA TYR A 488 18.42 -2.03 3.90
C TYR A 488 17.75 -3.29 3.31
N PHE A 489 16.56 -3.15 2.72
CA PHE A 489 15.82 -4.28 2.15
C PHE A 489 16.57 -4.93 0.98
N ASN A 490 17.23 -4.13 0.12
CA ASN A 490 18.06 -4.67 -0.95
C ASN A 490 19.28 -5.44 -0.41
N ILE A 491 19.93 -4.94 0.64
CA ILE A 491 21.03 -5.67 1.29
C ILE A 491 20.53 -7.02 1.82
N VAL A 492 19.39 -7.03 2.53
CA VAL A 492 18.79 -8.27 3.06
C VAL A 492 18.47 -9.24 1.92
N ILE A 493 17.83 -8.77 0.84
CA ILE A 493 17.51 -9.60 -0.32
C ILE A 493 18.77 -10.19 -0.94
N MET A 494 19.81 -9.39 -1.17
CA MET A 494 21.01 -9.85 -1.89
C MET A 494 21.86 -10.79 -1.04
N TRP A 495 22.05 -10.48 0.25
CA TRP A 495 22.86 -11.25 1.19
C TRP A 495 22.13 -12.37 1.94
N ASP A 496 20.84 -12.61 1.66
CA ASP A 496 20.14 -13.82 2.14
C ASP A 496 20.89 -15.07 1.63
N SER A 497 21.69 -15.65 2.54
CA SER A 497 22.55 -16.80 2.31
C SER A 497 21.72 -18.08 2.25
N LYS A 498 22.09 -19.01 1.35
CA LYS A 498 21.54 -20.37 1.28
C LYS A 498 21.85 -21.16 2.56
N ASN A 499 21.15 -20.93 3.66
CA ASN A 499 21.18 -21.85 4.81
C ASN A 499 20.28 -23.09 4.61
N GLY A 500 19.60 -23.22 3.47
CA GLY A 500 18.75 -24.38 3.15
C GLY A 500 19.49 -25.65 2.70
N ARG A 501 20.81 -25.65 2.49
CA ARG A 501 21.56 -26.86 2.11
C ARG A 501 22.20 -27.63 3.28
N ASN A 502 22.24 -27.06 4.49
CA ASN A 502 22.87 -27.71 5.65
C ASN A 502 21.92 -28.29 6.71
N ARG A 503 20.59 -28.29 6.48
CA ARG A 503 19.61 -28.91 7.40
C ARG A 503 19.13 -30.32 6.99
N LYS A 504 19.82 -30.99 6.07
CA LYS A 504 19.56 -32.41 5.69
C LYS A 504 20.63 -33.40 6.15
N LYS A 505 21.47 -32.99 7.11
CA LYS A 505 22.33 -33.89 7.89
C LYS A 505 22.19 -33.47 9.34
N ILE A 506 21.99 -34.44 10.24
CA ILE A 506 21.46 -34.32 11.61
C ILE A 506 19.93 -34.44 11.62
N ASP A 507 19.45 -35.63 11.24
CA ASP A 507 18.75 -36.60 12.10
C ASP A 507 18.19 -37.73 11.23
#